data_AF-A0AAC9PXK7-F1
#
_entry.id   AF-A0AAC9PXK7-F1
#
_cell.length_a   1.000
_cell.length_b   1.000
_cell.length_c   1.000
_cell.angle_alpha   90.00
_cell.angle_beta   90.00
_cell.angle_gamma   90.00
#
_symmetry.space_group_name_H-M   'P 1'
#
loop_
_entity.id
_entity.type
_entity.pdbx_description
1 polymer ?
#
loop_
_entity_poly.entity_id
_entity_poly.type
_entity_poly.pdbx_seq_one_letter_code
_entity_poly.pdbx_strand_id
1 'polypeptide(L)'
;MFKFKLRFSIIIFLVFIAFTIIGTLSHEYGHVLVAKFLGYNTHLSYSSMSYKEKGYYEDAEVKEIFSIVDLYHHEINNNLPFKEKKRFNTLKHSLEKKYKLNFKHIFWIALGGPLQTILTSLIGLCILFYRKTSTKHKLKFLDWLAILLACFISREVYNTFGALVSKFINKERFFTGDEFEISRYLELNQWVIPIITALIGACVMYYILFNVVPKAYRFSFIVSGFLGGISGFVFWNNFLGPIVLP
;
A
#
# COMPACT_ATOMS: atom_id res chain seq x y z
N MET A 1 28.39 -22.40 -6.91
CA MET A 1 27.78 -22.20 -8.24
C MET A 1 26.28 -21.96 -8.06
N PHE A 2 25.78 -20.77 -8.40
CA PHE A 2 24.34 -20.47 -8.35
C PHE A 2 23.64 -21.29 -9.42
N LYS A 3 22.68 -22.14 -9.03
CA LYS A 3 21.87 -22.92 -9.99
C LYS A 3 20.50 -22.25 -10.12
N PHE A 4 20.20 -21.72 -11.30
CA PHE A 4 18.89 -21.18 -11.61
C PHE A 4 17.94 -22.30 -12.01
N LYS A 5 16.79 -22.41 -11.33
CA LYS A 5 15.79 -23.46 -11.56
C LYS A 5 14.59 -22.90 -12.30
N LEU A 6 14.65 -22.89 -13.63
CA LEU A 6 13.65 -22.24 -14.50
C LEU A 6 12.19 -22.58 -14.16
N ARG A 7 11.85 -23.87 -14.02
CA ARG A 7 10.47 -24.28 -13.67
C ARG A 7 9.98 -23.68 -12.36
N PHE A 8 10.84 -23.68 -11.34
CA PHE A 8 10.53 -23.08 -10.05
C PHE A 8 10.44 -21.56 -10.15
N SER A 9 11.35 -20.93 -10.90
CA SER A 9 11.36 -19.49 -11.14
C SER A 9 10.07 -18.98 -11.76
N ILE A 10 9.55 -19.65 -12.80
CA ILE A 10 8.30 -19.26 -13.46
C ILE A 10 7.12 -19.30 -12.49
N ILE A 11 7.02 -20.36 -11.68
CA ILE A 11 5.94 -20.50 -10.69
C ILE A 11 6.05 -19.38 -9.66
N ILE A 12 7.24 -19.16 -9.08
CA ILE A 12 7.45 -18.11 -8.10
C ILE A 12 7.15 -16.73 -8.68
N PHE A 13 7.59 -16.45 -9.90
CA PHE A 13 7.30 -15.19 -10.59
C PHE A 13 5.79 -14.91 -10.67
N LEU A 14 5.00 -15.87 -11.15
CA LEU A 14 3.54 -15.75 -11.26
C LEU A 14 2.87 -15.61 -9.89
N VAL A 15 3.36 -16.37 -8.90
CA VAL A 15 2.86 -16.29 -7.52
C VAL A 15 3.12 -14.91 -6.93
N PHE A 16 4.31 -14.33 -7.13
CA PHE A 16 4.60 -12.98 -6.66
C PHE A 16 3.72 -11.93 -7.33
N ILE A 17 3.42 -12.04 -8.63
CA ILE A 17 2.44 -11.16 -9.30
C ILE A 17 1.09 -11.20 -8.58
N ALA A 18 0.56 -12.41 -8.34
CA ALA A 18 -0.72 -12.58 -7.67
C ALA A 18 -0.68 -12.04 -6.23
N PHE A 19 0.39 -12.32 -5.50
CA PHE A 19 0.56 -11.88 -4.12
C PHE A 19 0.79 -10.37 -3.99
N THR A 20 1.37 -9.71 -4.99
CA THR A 20 1.43 -8.25 -5.02
C THR A 20 0.03 -7.65 -5.08
N ILE A 21 -0.86 -8.18 -5.95
CA ILE A 21 -2.25 -7.71 -6.03
C ILE A 21 -2.99 -7.95 -4.71
N ILE A 22 -2.87 -9.16 -4.16
CA ILE A 22 -3.50 -9.52 -2.87
C ILE A 22 -2.98 -8.61 -1.76
N GLY A 23 -1.66 -8.36 -1.72
CA GLY A 23 -1.03 -7.48 -0.75
C GLY A 23 -1.45 -6.01 -0.89
N THR A 24 -1.64 -5.53 -2.12
CA THR A 24 -2.18 -4.19 -2.35
C THR A 24 -3.58 -4.07 -1.79
N LEU A 25 -4.49 -4.95 -2.21
CA LEU A 25 -5.88 -4.90 -1.77
C LEU A 25 -6.02 -5.13 -0.27
N SER A 26 -5.29 -6.08 0.31
CA SER A 26 -5.38 -6.38 1.73
C SER A 26 -4.95 -5.19 2.60
N HIS A 27 -3.94 -4.45 2.16
CA HIS A 27 -3.49 -3.23 2.82
C HIS A 27 -4.55 -2.14 2.77
N GLU A 28 -5.15 -1.90 1.59
CA GLU A 28 -6.25 -0.95 1.47
C GLU A 28 -7.46 -1.34 2.33
N TYR A 29 -7.76 -2.65 2.44
CA TYR A 29 -8.75 -3.16 3.37
C TYR A 29 -8.41 -2.86 4.84
N GLY A 30 -7.13 -2.82 5.20
CA GLY A 30 -6.67 -2.38 6.52
C GLY A 30 -7.15 -0.97 6.83
N HIS A 31 -6.98 -0.02 5.90
CA HIS A 31 -7.51 1.33 6.06
C HIS A 31 -9.04 1.35 6.10
N VAL A 32 -9.70 0.61 5.21
CA VAL A 32 -11.17 0.53 5.14
C VAL A 32 -11.77 0.03 6.45
N LEU A 33 -11.18 -0.99 7.07
CA LEU A 33 -11.64 -1.54 8.36
C LEU A 33 -11.61 -0.47 9.45
N VAL A 34 -10.51 0.28 9.57
CA VAL A 34 -10.38 1.33 10.57
C VAL A 34 -11.34 2.50 10.28
N ALA A 35 -11.45 2.92 9.03
CA ALA A 35 -12.35 4.00 8.63
C ALA A 35 -13.83 3.64 8.93
N LYS A 36 -14.26 2.42 8.61
CA LYS A 36 -15.61 1.94 8.94
C LYS A 36 -15.85 1.85 10.44
N PHE A 37 -14.86 1.38 11.20
CA PHE A 37 -14.94 1.34 12.67
C PHE A 37 -15.10 2.74 13.28
N LEU A 38 -14.45 3.75 12.70
CA LEU A 38 -14.59 5.16 13.08
C LEU A 38 -15.86 5.84 12.54
N GLY A 39 -16.71 5.11 11.81
CA GLY A 39 -18.01 5.58 11.34
C GLY A 39 -18.02 6.23 9.96
N TYR A 40 -16.93 6.15 9.19
CA TYR A 40 -16.86 6.70 7.83
C TYR A 40 -17.48 5.76 6.78
N ASN A 41 -18.00 6.35 5.71
CA ASN A 41 -18.29 5.65 4.47
C ASN A 41 -17.01 5.57 3.64
N THR A 42 -16.70 4.38 3.11
CA THR A 42 -15.46 4.11 2.39
C THR A 42 -15.75 3.68 0.96
N HIS A 43 -14.98 4.19 -0.01
CA HIS A 43 -14.94 3.68 -1.37
C HIS A 43 -13.54 3.16 -1.66
N LEU A 44 -13.43 1.90 -2.06
CA LEU A 44 -12.16 1.28 -2.43
C LEU A 44 -11.95 1.42 -3.93
N SER A 45 -10.77 1.89 -4.34
CA SER A 45 -10.29 1.88 -5.72
C SER A 45 -9.10 0.93 -5.84
N TYR A 46 -8.61 0.70 -7.04
CA TYR A 46 -7.52 -0.26 -7.26
C TYR A 46 -6.20 0.09 -6.54
N SER A 47 -5.87 1.37 -6.38
CA SER A 47 -4.60 1.82 -5.81
C SER A 47 -4.71 2.55 -4.48
N SER A 48 -5.92 2.83 -4.02
CA SER A 48 -6.16 3.59 -2.79
C SER A 48 -7.59 3.39 -2.30
N MET A 49 -7.89 3.94 -1.13
CA MET A 49 -9.27 4.10 -0.68
C MET A 49 -9.57 5.55 -0.34
N SER A 50 -10.84 5.94 -0.49
CA SER A 50 -11.36 7.22 -0.03
C SER A 50 -12.36 7.01 1.09
N TYR A 51 -12.42 7.96 2.02
CA TYR A 51 -13.34 7.92 3.14
C TYR A 51 -13.98 9.30 3.36
N LYS A 52 -15.29 9.30 3.64
CA LYS A 52 -16.09 10.49 3.89
C LYS A 52 -17.05 10.25 5.04
N GLU A 53 -17.44 11.31 5.75
CA GLU A 53 -18.44 11.18 6.81
C GLU A 53 -19.78 10.68 6.25
N LYS A 54 -20.59 10.04 7.10
CA LYS A 54 -21.93 9.62 6.70
C LYS A 54 -22.77 10.83 6.28
N GLY A 55 -23.53 10.70 5.20
CA GLY A 55 -24.32 11.80 4.66
C GLY A 55 -23.55 12.74 3.74
N TYR A 56 -22.23 12.57 3.57
CA TYR A 56 -21.42 13.47 2.73
C TYR A 56 -21.88 13.46 1.27
N TYR A 57 -22.06 12.28 0.67
CA TYR A 57 -22.47 12.17 -0.73
C TYR A 57 -23.94 12.55 -0.95
N GLU A 58 -24.73 12.52 0.12
CA GLU A 58 -26.15 12.88 0.11
C GLU A 58 -26.37 14.40 0.23
N ASP A 59 -25.39 15.14 0.73
CA ASP A 59 -25.43 16.58 0.95
C ASP A 59 -25.64 17.36 -0.37
N ALA A 60 -26.57 18.32 -0.33
CA ALA A 60 -26.89 19.17 -1.49
C ALA A 60 -25.69 20.02 -1.94
N GLU A 61 -24.88 20.55 -1.01
CA GLU A 61 -23.68 21.33 -1.34
C GLU A 61 -22.61 20.45 -2.01
N VAL A 62 -22.50 19.18 -1.59
CA VAL A 62 -21.56 18.22 -2.21
C VAL A 62 -22.01 17.87 -3.63
N LYS A 63 -23.30 17.61 -3.83
CA LYS A 63 -23.87 17.35 -5.17
C LYS A 63 -23.69 18.55 -6.10
N GLU A 64 -23.88 19.77 -5.58
CA GLU A 64 -23.62 21.00 -6.32
C GLU A 64 -22.14 21.09 -6.72
N ILE A 65 -21.20 20.85 -5.80
CA ILE A 65 -19.77 20.78 -6.13
C ILE A 65 -19.48 19.76 -7.24
N PHE A 66 -20.03 18.54 -7.18
CA PHE A 66 -19.78 17.55 -8.22
C PHE A 66 -20.27 18.03 -9.59
N SER A 67 -21.45 18.67 -9.67
CA SER A 67 -21.92 19.23 -10.94
C SER A 67 -21.00 20.33 -11.50
N ILE A 68 -20.45 21.19 -10.64
CA ILE A 68 -19.46 22.21 -11.04
C ILE A 68 -18.17 21.53 -11.51
N VAL A 69 -17.70 20.51 -10.79
CA VAL A 69 -16.47 19.78 -11.15
C VAL A 69 -16.64 19.08 -12.49
N ASP A 70 -17.78 18.45 -12.76
CA ASP A 70 -18.04 17.77 -14.04
C ASP A 70 -18.02 18.76 -15.22
N LEU A 71 -18.58 19.96 -15.02
CA LEU A 71 -18.64 21.01 -16.05
C LEU A 71 -17.29 21.70 -16.30
N TYR A 72 -16.50 21.92 -15.24
CA TYR A 72 -15.26 22.72 -15.29
C TYR A 72 -14.00 21.93 -14.89
N HIS A 73 -14.01 20.60 -15.06
CA HIS A 73 -12.91 19.72 -14.60
C HIS A 73 -11.55 20.17 -15.13
N HIS A 74 -11.49 20.60 -16.40
CA HIS A 74 -10.27 21.04 -17.06
C HIS A 74 -9.76 22.35 -16.45
N GLU A 75 -10.65 23.33 -16.24
CA GLU A 75 -10.30 24.63 -15.66
C GLU A 75 -9.86 24.49 -14.20
N ILE A 76 -10.53 23.65 -13.43
CA ILE A 76 -10.18 23.37 -12.03
C ILE A 76 -8.80 22.71 -11.96
N ASN A 77 -8.55 21.66 -12.75
CA ASN A 77 -7.28 20.94 -12.74
C ASN A 77 -6.09 21.82 -13.18
N ASN A 78 -6.32 22.77 -14.09
CA ASN A 78 -5.29 23.69 -14.60
C ASN A 78 -5.24 25.04 -13.87
N ASN A 79 -5.97 25.22 -12.77
CA ASN A 79 -6.09 26.48 -12.01
C ASN A 79 -6.54 27.70 -12.84
N LEU A 80 -7.33 27.48 -13.89
CA LEU A 80 -7.85 28.52 -14.77
C LEU A 80 -9.06 29.24 -14.13
N PRO A 81 -9.40 30.46 -14.58
CA PRO A 81 -10.64 31.12 -14.19
C PRO A 81 -11.85 30.42 -14.82
N PHE A 82 -12.93 30.24 -14.05
CA PHE A 82 -14.22 29.75 -14.53
C PHE A 82 -15.36 30.51 -13.85
N LYS A 83 -16.51 30.56 -14.51
CA LYS A 83 -17.66 31.41 -14.14
C LYS A 83 -18.10 31.22 -12.68
N GLU A 84 -18.09 29.98 -12.20
CA GLU A 84 -18.60 29.60 -10.89
C GLU A 84 -17.53 29.52 -9.80
N LYS A 85 -16.30 29.99 -10.06
CA LYS A 85 -15.16 29.87 -9.13
C LYS A 85 -15.44 30.45 -7.74
N LYS A 86 -16.17 31.57 -7.67
CA LYS A 86 -16.56 32.18 -6.40
C LYS A 86 -17.52 31.27 -5.61
N ARG A 87 -18.56 30.74 -6.26
CA ARG A 87 -19.53 29.82 -5.64
C ARG A 87 -18.86 28.52 -5.21
N PHE A 88 -18.04 27.95 -6.08
CA PHE A 88 -17.23 26.76 -5.80
C PHE A 88 -16.37 26.94 -4.54
N ASN A 89 -15.65 28.05 -4.43
CA ASN A 89 -14.82 28.35 -3.24
C ASN A 89 -15.67 28.53 -1.97
N THR A 90 -16.85 29.17 -2.07
CA THR A 90 -17.77 29.32 -0.94
C THR A 90 -18.31 27.97 -0.47
N LEU A 91 -18.75 27.11 -1.39
CA LEU A 91 -19.23 25.76 -1.08
C LEU A 91 -18.12 24.91 -0.46
N LYS A 92 -16.92 24.96 -1.03
CA LYS A 92 -15.76 24.24 -0.50
C LYS A 92 -15.47 24.65 0.94
N HIS A 93 -15.47 25.96 1.23
CA HIS A 93 -15.24 26.46 2.58
C HIS A 93 -16.35 26.06 3.57
N SER A 94 -17.62 26.07 3.12
CA SER A 94 -18.76 25.58 3.91
C SER A 94 -18.59 24.11 4.28
N LEU A 95 -18.28 23.27 3.29
CA LEU A 95 -18.10 21.84 3.47
C LEU A 95 -16.87 21.49 4.31
N GLU A 96 -15.77 22.23 4.18
CA GLU A 96 -14.58 22.07 5.05
C GLU A 96 -14.92 22.32 6.52
N LYS A 97 -15.84 23.26 6.79
CA LYS A 97 -16.33 23.54 8.15
C LYS A 97 -17.32 22.48 8.63
N LYS A 98 -18.18 21.99 7.74
CA LYS A 98 -19.23 21.01 8.05
C LYS A 98 -18.68 19.60 8.27
N TYR A 99 -17.73 19.18 7.44
CA TYR A 99 -17.13 17.84 7.41
C TYR A 99 -15.65 17.89 7.79
N LYS A 100 -15.36 18.58 8.89
CA LYS A 100 -13.98 18.76 9.34
C LYS A 100 -13.41 17.39 9.75
N LEU A 101 -12.54 16.85 8.91
CA LEU A 101 -11.85 15.59 9.20
C LEU A 101 -11.10 15.70 10.53
N ASN A 102 -11.37 14.74 11.40
CA ASN A 102 -10.65 14.63 12.66
C ASN A 102 -9.24 14.14 12.37
N PHE A 103 -8.23 14.98 12.63
CA PHE A 103 -6.81 14.64 12.45
C PHE A 103 -6.43 13.32 13.13
N LYS A 104 -7.02 13.02 14.30
CA LYS A 104 -6.81 11.74 14.98
C LYS A 104 -7.33 10.57 14.14
N HIS A 105 -8.47 10.71 13.48
CA HIS A 105 -9.03 9.67 12.62
C HIS A 105 -8.15 9.44 11.38
N ILE A 106 -7.63 10.52 10.76
CA ILE A 106 -6.68 10.42 9.65
C ILE A 106 -5.48 9.54 10.06
N PHE A 107 -4.90 9.81 11.23
CA PHE A 107 -3.79 9.02 11.76
C PHE A 107 -4.13 7.53 11.95
N TRP A 108 -5.26 7.22 12.59
CA TRP A 108 -5.66 5.82 12.80
C TRP A 108 -5.95 5.10 11.49
N ILE A 109 -6.58 5.80 10.54
CA ILE A 109 -6.87 5.26 9.21
C ILE A 109 -5.55 4.97 8.49
N ALA A 110 -4.61 5.92 8.45
CA ALA A 110 -3.29 5.73 7.84
C ALA A 110 -2.52 4.56 8.46
N LEU A 111 -2.63 4.33 9.78
CA LEU A 111 -2.04 3.16 10.44
C LEU A 111 -2.64 1.81 9.98
N GLY A 112 -3.89 1.80 9.51
CA GLY A 112 -4.61 0.57 9.18
C GLY A 112 -3.91 -0.31 8.15
N GLY A 113 -3.40 0.29 7.07
CA GLY A 113 -2.68 -0.41 6.00
C GLY A 113 -1.36 -1.02 6.47
N PRO A 114 -0.40 -0.23 6.99
CA PRO A 114 0.87 -0.75 7.49
C PRO A 114 0.69 -1.80 8.58
N LEU A 115 -0.26 -1.62 9.51
CA LEU A 115 -0.56 -2.62 10.52
C LEU A 115 -1.09 -3.92 9.91
N GLN A 116 -1.92 -3.85 8.87
CA GLN A 116 -2.40 -5.03 8.16
C GLN A 116 -1.25 -5.76 7.44
N THR A 117 -0.33 -5.04 6.79
CA THR A 117 0.87 -5.60 6.16
C THR A 117 1.73 -6.33 7.19
N ILE A 118 2.04 -5.65 8.30
CA ILE A 118 2.88 -6.18 9.37
C ILE A 118 2.21 -7.40 10.01
N LEU A 119 0.91 -7.35 10.31
CA LEU A 119 0.16 -8.47 10.88
C LEU A 119 0.21 -9.70 9.96
N THR A 120 0.02 -9.51 8.65
CA THR A 120 0.10 -10.61 7.67
C THR A 120 1.48 -11.24 7.65
N SER A 121 2.53 -10.41 7.71
CA SER A 121 3.91 -10.88 7.81
C SER A 121 4.17 -11.65 9.10
N LEU A 122 3.68 -11.14 10.23
CA LEU A 122 3.79 -11.80 11.54
C LEU A 122 3.10 -13.16 11.55
N ILE A 123 1.93 -13.29 10.94
CA ILE A 123 1.24 -14.59 10.77
C ILE A 123 2.13 -15.57 10.00
N GLY A 124 2.74 -15.12 8.89
CA GLY A 124 3.70 -15.91 8.13
C GLY A 124 4.88 -16.37 8.99
N LEU A 125 5.49 -15.46 9.74
CA LEU A 125 6.60 -15.77 10.64
C LEU A 125 6.21 -16.75 11.75
N CYS A 126 5.06 -16.56 12.40
CA CYS A 126 4.54 -17.46 13.42
C CYS A 126 4.38 -18.89 12.88
N ILE A 127 3.85 -19.05 11.66
CA ILE A 127 3.71 -20.36 11.02
C ILE A 127 5.09 -20.98 10.76
N LEU A 128 6.06 -20.20 10.28
CA LEU A 128 7.43 -20.69 10.02
C LEU A 128 8.15 -21.13 11.30
N PHE A 129 8.00 -20.37 12.39
CA PHE A 129 8.58 -20.72 13.68
C PHE A 129 7.92 -21.95 14.30
N TYR A 130 6.59 -22.01 14.31
CA TYR A 130 5.83 -23.16 14.82
C TYR A 130 6.21 -24.44 14.07
N ARG A 131 6.35 -24.35 12.76
CA ARG A 131 6.73 -25.50 11.91
C ARG A 131 8.21 -25.80 11.93
N LYS A 132 9.05 -24.99 12.59
CA LYS A 132 10.52 -25.08 12.58
C LYS A 132 11.06 -25.21 11.16
N THR A 133 10.53 -24.40 10.26
CA THR A 133 10.76 -24.55 8.82
C THR A 133 12.23 -24.38 8.43
N SER A 134 12.97 -23.54 9.15
CA SER A 134 14.41 -23.28 8.94
C SER A 134 15.30 -24.52 9.10
N THR A 135 14.86 -25.55 9.83
CA THR A 135 15.65 -26.78 10.05
C THR A 135 15.26 -27.92 9.11
N LYS A 136 14.23 -27.74 8.28
CA LYS A 136 13.72 -28.79 7.39
C LYS A 136 14.48 -28.85 6.07
N HIS A 137 14.85 -30.05 5.65
CA HIS A 137 15.45 -30.29 4.33
C HIS A 137 14.48 -30.11 3.16
N LYS A 138 13.16 -30.33 3.38
CA LYS A 138 12.12 -30.18 2.36
C LYS A 138 10.98 -29.33 2.90
N LEU A 139 10.64 -28.28 2.15
CA LEU A 139 9.52 -27.39 2.44
C LEU A 139 8.21 -27.98 1.90
N LYS A 140 7.15 -27.96 2.71
CA LYS A 140 5.79 -28.32 2.26
C LYS A 140 5.07 -27.09 1.74
N PHE A 141 3.89 -27.28 1.15
CA PHE A 141 3.06 -26.19 0.64
C PHE A 141 2.80 -25.08 1.69
N LEU A 142 2.43 -25.44 2.92
CA LEU A 142 2.21 -24.48 4.01
C LEU A 142 3.46 -23.69 4.38
N ASP A 143 4.65 -24.27 4.22
CA ASP A 143 5.90 -23.57 4.47
C ASP A 143 6.15 -22.50 3.40
N TRP A 144 5.83 -22.79 2.13
CA TRP A 144 5.90 -21.81 1.04
C TRP A 144 4.86 -20.71 1.18
N LEU A 145 3.62 -21.05 1.54
CA LEU A 145 2.59 -20.05 1.82
C LEU A 145 3.05 -19.10 2.95
N ALA A 146 3.60 -19.64 4.03
CA ALA A 146 4.10 -18.84 5.14
C ALA A 146 5.29 -17.94 4.77
N ILE A 147 6.19 -18.41 3.89
CA ILE A 147 7.23 -17.56 3.28
C ILE A 147 6.61 -16.39 2.53
N LEU A 148 5.61 -16.63 1.69
CA LEU A 148 4.94 -15.59 0.91
C LEU A 148 4.22 -14.58 1.81
N LEU A 149 3.53 -15.04 2.85
CA LEU A 149 2.90 -14.17 3.85
C LEU A 149 3.93 -13.31 4.59
N ALA A 150 5.05 -13.90 5.02
CA ALA A 150 6.15 -13.16 5.65
C ALA A 150 6.76 -12.10 4.72
N CYS A 151 6.73 -12.32 3.40
CA CYS A 151 7.20 -11.35 2.42
C CYS A 151 6.30 -10.11 2.27
N PHE A 152 5.11 -10.03 2.87
CA PHE A 152 4.25 -8.83 2.78
C PHE A 152 4.95 -7.58 3.30
N ILE A 153 5.79 -7.72 4.34
CA ILE A 153 6.56 -6.61 4.90
C ILE A 153 7.57 -5.99 3.92
N SER A 154 7.81 -6.63 2.77
CA SER A 154 8.61 -6.04 1.69
C SER A 154 7.97 -4.78 1.09
N ARG A 155 6.65 -4.53 1.28
CA ARG A 155 5.99 -3.27 0.88
C ARG A 155 6.61 -2.07 1.60
N GLU A 156 6.92 -2.18 2.89
CA GLU A 156 7.58 -1.12 3.68
C GLU A 156 8.95 -0.74 3.09
N VAL A 157 9.70 -1.76 2.67
CA VAL A 157 11.00 -1.60 2.02
C VAL A 157 10.84 -0.97 0.64
N TYR A 158 9.88 -1.47 -0.15
CA TYR A 158 9.60 -0.98 -1.49
C TYR A 158 9.17 0.49 -1.48
N ASN A 159 8.22 0.87 -0.63
CA ASN A 159 7.71 2.24 -0.52
C ASN A 159 8.82 3.21 -0.11
N THR A 160 9.59 2.86 0.93
CA THR A 160 10.67 3.71 1.42
C THR A 160 11.79 3.86 0.39
N PHE A 161 12.19 2.77 -0.28
CA PHE A 161 13.21 2.83 -1.31
C PHE A 161 12.72 3.57 -2.56
N GLY A 162 11.47 3.38 -2.97
CA GLY A 162 10.84 4.11 -4.07
C GLY A 162 10.83 5.62 -3.82
N ALA A 163 10.44 6.05 -2.61
CA ALA A 163 10.51 7.45 -2.20
C ALA A 163 11.96 7.98 -2.17
N LEU A 164 12.92 7.17 -1.71
CA LEU A 164 14.33 7.56 -1.72
C LEU A 164 14.83 7.77 -3.16
N VAL A 165 14.49 6.87 -4.07
CA VAL A 165 14.82 7.00 -5.50
C VAL A 165 14.18 8.24 -6.10
N SER A 166 12.89 8.51 -5.85
CA SER A 166 12.22 9.72 -6.37
C SER A 166 12.79 11.00 -5.77
N LYS A 167 13.25 10.99 -4.51
CA LYS A 167 14.01 12.10 -3.92
C LYS A 167 15.28 12.44 -4.70
N PHE A 168 16.07 11.44 -5.08
CA PHE A 168 17.34 11.67 -5.77
C PHE A 168 17.15 11.99 -7.26
N ILE A 169 16.20 11.35 -7.92
CA ILE A 169 15.96 11.52 -9.37
C ILE A 169 15.06 12.73 -9.65
N ASN A 170 13.88 12.79 -9.03
CA ASN A 170 12.86 13.81 -9.30
C ASN A 170 13.00 15.05 -8.38
N LYS A 171 13.91 15.02 -7.41
CA LYS A 171 14.10 16.09 -6.40
C LYS A 171 12.82 16.41 -5.61
N GLU A 172 11.92 15.43 -5.50
CA GLU A 172 10.71 15.53 -4.70
C GLU A 172 11.06 15.81 -3.23
N ARG A 173 10.31 16.71 -2.60
CA ARG A 173 10.52 17.08 -1.19
C ARG A 173 9.43 16.54 -0.27
N PHE A 174 8.28 16.19 -0.83
CA PHE A 174 7.12 15.73 -0.10
C PHE A 174 6.68 14.38 -0.66
N PHE A 175 6.63 13.38 0.21
CA PHE A 175 6.31 12.01 -0.17
C PHE A 175 4.94 11.62 0.36
N THR A 176 4.15 11.04 -0.53
CA THR A 176 2.84 10.45 -0.22
C THR A 176 3.04 8.99 0.19
N GLY A 177 2.29 8.54 1.18
CA GLY A 177 2.40 7.18 1.73
C GLY A 177 2.12 7.17 3.24
N ASP A 178 1.58 6.07 3.72
CA ASP A 178 1.03 5.97 5.07
C ASP A 178 2.09 6.21 6.15
N GLU A 179 3.28 5.63 5.98
CA GLU A 179 4.38 5.78 6.94
C GLU A 179 4.89 7.23 7.01
N PHE A 180 4.87 7.93 5.87
CA PHE A 180 5.24 9.35 5.81
C PHE A 180 4.17 10.24 6.47
N GLU A 181 2.88 9.92 6.28
CA GLU A 181 1.77 10.60 6.97
C GLU A 181 1.82 10.40 8.47
N ILE A 182 2.08 9.17 8.93
CA ILE A 182 2.25 8.83 10.34
C ILE A 182 3.42 9.63 10.93
N SER A 183 4.57 9.67 10.25
CA SER A 183 5.72 10.47 10.69
C SER A 183 5.36 11.96 10.86
N ARG A 184 4.68 12.55 9.87
CA ARG A 184 4.28 13.97 9.91
C ARG A 184 3.27 14.25 11.02
N TYR A 185 2.32 13.34 11.24
CA TYR A 185 1.34 13.46 12.32
C TYR A 185 2.01 13.45 13.69
N LEU A 186 3.06 12.64 13.87
CA LEU A 186 3.84 12.58 15.10
C LEU A 186 4.84 13.74 15.25
N GLU A 187 4.78 14.75 14.36
CA GLU A 187 5.73 15.87 14.31
C GLU A 187 7.20 15.43 14.18
N LEU A 188 7.42 14.23 13.65
CA LEU A 188 8.74 13.68 13.36
C LEU A 188 9.19 14.08 11.96
N ASN A 189 10.49 13.95 11.70
CA ASN A 189 10.98 14.01 10.33
C ASN A 189 10.27 12.92 9.50
N GLN A 190 9.79 13.30 8.30
CA GLN A 190 9.01 12.43 7.40
C GLN A 190 9.67 11.08 7.10
N TRP A 191 10.97 10.94 7.31
CA TRP A 191 11.74 9.72 7.07
C TRP A 191 11.83 8.77 8.26
N VAL A 192 11.46 9.18 9.48
CA VAL A 192 11.70 8.38 10.70
C VAL A 192 10.93 7.07 10.68
N ILE A 193 9.60 7.11 10.53
CA ILE A 193 8.77 5.91 10.52
C ILE A 193 9.05 5.03 9.28
N PRO A 194 9.12 5.56 8.04
CA PRO A 194 9.46 4.76 6.86
C PRO A 194 10.81 4.03 6.99
N ILE A 195 11.85 4.70 7.51
CA ILE A 195 13.16 4.05 7.70
C ILE A 195 13.07 2.93 8.73
N ILE A 196 12.36 3.15 9.85
CA ILE A 196 12.19 2.11 10.88
C ILE A 196 11.45 0.89 10.31
N THR A 197 10.32 1.10 9.62
CA THR A 197 9.54 -0.01 9.05
C THR A 197 10.31 -0.72 7.92
N ALA A 198 11.05 0.01 7.09
CA ALA A 198 11.92 -0.57 6.07
C ALA A 198 13.07 -1.39 6.67
N LEU A 199 13.69 -0.93 7.77
CA LEU A 199 14.74 -1.70 8.45
C LEU A 199 14.19 -3.00 9.04
N ILE A 200 13.01 -2.95 9.69
CA ILE A 200 12.33 -4.15 10.18
C ILE A 200 12.02 -5.10 9.02
N GLY A 201 11.44 -4.57 7.94
CA GLY A 201 11.15 -5.35 6.74
C GLY A 201 12.39 -5.99 6.11
N ALA A 202 13.50 -5.25 6.02
CA ALA A 202 14.77 -5.76 5.53
C ALA A 202 15.33 -6.89 6.41
N CYS A 203 15.26 -6.74 7.73
CA CYS A 203 15.68 -7.79 8.68
C CYS A 203 14.84 -9.07 8.52
N VAL A 204 13.52 -8.93 8.38
CA VAL A 204 12.63 -10.07 8.13
C VAL A 204 12.95 -10.72 6.78
N MET A 205 13.10 -9.93 5.71
CA MET A 205 13.45 -10.45 4.39
C MET A 205 14.81 -11.16 4.40
N TYR A 206 15.80 -10.62 5.11
CA TYR A 206 17.10 -11.26 5.30
C TYR A 206 16.95 -12.64 5.96
N TYR A 207 16.20 -12.72 7.06
CA TYR A 207 15.92 -13.98 7.73
C TYR A 207 15.24 -15.00 6.80
N ILE A 208 14.20 -14.59 6.07
CA ILE A 208 13.49 -15.48 5.14
C ILE A 208 14.45 -16.02 4.07
N LEU A 209 15.22 -15.16 3.42
CA LEU A 209 16.09 -15.54 2.31
C LEU A 209 17.26 -16.43 2.74
N PHE A 210 17.89 -16.13 3.87
CA PHE A 210 19.14 -16.78 4.28
C PHE A 210 18.96 -17.89 5.31
N ASN A 211 17.86 -17.90 6.08
CA ASN A 211 17.61 -18.91 7.10
C ASN A 211 16.46 -19.85 6.76
N VAL A 212 15.47 -19.44 5.96
CA VAL A 212 14.28 -20.26 5.66
C VAL A 212 14.34 -20.88 4.25
N VAL A 213 14.62 -20.08 3.22
CA VAL A 213 14.66 -20.57 1.85
C VAL A 213 15.88 -21.51 1.65
N PRO A 214 15.72 -22.72 1.09
CA PRO A 214 16.84 -23.64 0.91
C PRO A 214 17.85 -23.10 -0.11
N LYS A 215 19.16 -23.28 0.17
CA LYS A 215 20.27 -22.75 -0.65
C LYS A 215 20.12 -23.02 -2.16
N ALA A 216 19.57 -24.18 -2.52
CA ALA A 216 19.36 -24.61 -3.91
C ALA A 216 18.27 -23.82 -4.68
N TYR A 217 17.42 -23.05 -3.98
CA TYR A 217 16.33 -22.27 -4.59
C TYR A 217 16.48 -20.75 -4.38
N ARG A 218 17.36 -20.31 -3.47
CA ARG A 218 17.52 -18.89 -3.08
C ARG A 218 17.67 -17.96 -4.27
N PHE A 219 18.61 -18.26 -5.17
CA PHE A 219 18.88 -17.39 -6.31
C PHE A 219 17.65 -17.26 -7.23
N SER A 220 16.98 -18.37 -7.52
CA SER A 220 15.75 -18.37 -8.32
C SER A 220 14.62 -17.63 -7.63
N PHE A 221 14.47 -17.81 -6.31
CA PHE A 221 13.46 -17.13 -5.51
C PHE A 221 13.69 -15.60 -5.48
N ILE A 222 14.93 -15.14 -5.26
CA ILE A 222 15.27 -13.72 -5.23
C ILE A 222 14.98 -13.05 -6.57
N VAL A 223 15.51 -13.61 -7.66
CA VAL A 223 15.33 -13.02 -9.01
C VAL A 223 13.86 -13.02 -9.40
N SER A 224 13.16 -14.14 -9.20
CA SER A 224 11.76 -14.28 -9.61
C SER A 224 10.82 -13.48 -8.71
N GLY A 225 11.12 -13.37 -7.43
CA GLY A 225 10.35 -12.55 -6.49
C GLY A 225 10.52 -11.06 -6.76
N PHE A 226 11.74 -10.60 -7.05
CA PHE A 226 12.00 -9.21 -7.43
C PHE A 226 11.29 -8.83 -8.74
N LEU A 227 11.50 -9.62 -9.80
CA LEU A 227 10.85 -9.36 -11.10
C LEU A 227 9.33 -9.52 -11.03
N GLY A 228 8.85 -10.54 -10.30
CA GLY A 228 7.43 -10.80 -10.10
C GLY A 228 6.74 -9.70 -9.32
N GLY A 229 7.38 -9.16 -8.28
CA GLY A 229 6.85 -8.04 -7.49
C GLY A 229 6.70 -6.76 -8.31
N ILE A 230 7.75 -6.38 -9.07
CA ILE A 230 7.70 -5.21 -9.95
C ILE A 230 6.64 -5.41 -11.04
N SER A 231 6.66 -6.59 -11.70
CA SER A 231 5.70 -6.89 -12.76
C SER A 231 4.27 -6.89 -12.22
N GLY A 232 4.04 -7.41 -11.01
CA GLY A 232 2.74 -7.41 -10.35
C GLY A 232 2.26 -6.00 -10.03
N PHE A 233 3.14 -5.14 -9.53
CA PHE A 233 2.81 -3.74 -9.25
C PHE A 233 2.42 -2.99 -10.53
N VAL A 234 3.21 -3.13 -11.61
CA VAL A 234 2.93 -2.48 -12.90
C VAL A 234 1.66 -3.06 -13.52
N PHE A 235 1.50 -4.37 -13.52
CA PHE A 235 0.33 -5.05 -14.08
C PHE A 235 -0.96 -4.64 -13.36
N TRP A 236 -0.93 -4.54 -12.04
CA TRP A 236 -2.07 -4.10 -11.25
C TRP A 236 -2.41 -2.64 -11.51
N ASN A 237 -1.47 -1.72 -11.30
CA ASN A 237 -1.79 -0.30 -11.34
C ASN A 237 -2.09 0.23 -12.77
N ASN A 238 -1.48 -0.34 -13.80
CA ASN A 238 -1.61 0.19 -15.16
C ASN A 238 -2.62 -0.55 -16.03
N PHE A 239 -3.02 -1.77 -15.65
CA PHE A 239 -3.89 -2.61 -16.48
C PHE A 239 -5.08 -3.19 -15.71
N LEU A 240 -4.84 -4.16 -14.82
CA LEU A 240 -5.93 -4.94 -14.25
C LEU A 240 -6.75 -4.15 -13.22
N GLY A 241 -6.07 -3.38 -12.37
CA GLY A 241 -6.68 -2.60 -11.30
C GLY A 241 -7.73 -1.61 -11.81
N PRO A 242 -7.39 -0.69 -12.73
CA PRO A 242 -8.34 0.27 -13.29
C PRO A 242 -9.57 -0.37 -13.96
N ILE A 243 -9.45 -1.61 -14.46
CA ILE A 243 -10.56 -2.33 -15.10
C ILE A 243 -11.48 -2.97 -14.04
N VAL A 244 -10.90 -3.56 -13.00
CA VAL A 244 -11.64 -4.35 -12.00
C VAL A 244 -12.23 -3.47 -10.89
N LEU A 245 -11.49 -2.42 -10.48
CA LEU A 245 -11.81 -1.53 -9.37
C LEU A 245 -11.47 -0.07 -9.73
N PRO A 246 -12.24 0.57 -10.63
CA PRO A 246 -12.02 1.96 -11.02
C PRO A 246 -12.16 2.95 -9.85
#